data_AF-A0A1E1WEY1-F1
#
_entry.id   AF-A0A1E1WEY1-F1
#
_cell.length_a   1.000
_cell.length_b   1.000
_cell.length_c   1.000
_cell.angle_alpha   90.00
_cell.angle_beta   90.00
_cell.angle_gamma   90.00
#
_symmetry.space_group_name_H-M   'P 1'
#
loop_
_entity.id
_entity.type
_entity.pdbx_description
1 polymer ?
#
loop_
_entity_poly.entity_id
_entity_poly.type
_entity_poly.pdbx_seq_one_letter_code
_entity_poly.pdbx_strand_id
1 'polypeptide(L)'
;VHELRAHAPHDDDAPDPPRLHLSAERININGAYLLDDGETMMIYVCSGASPAFLSDTFGVTAHAQLPDDAHALPALDSPGNQLLHAFIDKLNDDRPYAANILLLKDTSPSKKLFTERLVDDRVESAFAYYEFLQHIKMQIK
;
A
#
# COMPACT_ATOMS: atom_id res chain seq x y z
N VAL A 1 -8.39 -28.38 -25.85
CA VAL A 1 -7.05 -27.78 -25.94
C VAL A 1 -6.82 -27.09 -24.61
N HIS A 2 -6.02 -27.66 -23.72
CA HIS A 2 -5.67 -26.99 -22.46
C HIS A 2 -4.54 -26.03 -22.78
N GLU A 3 -4.80 -24.73 -22.62
CA GLU A 3 -3.73 -23.75 -22.57
C GLU A 3 -2.94 -24.01 -21.29
N LEU A 4 -1.64 -24.27 -21.47
CA LEU A 4 -0.66 -24.27 -20.40
C LEU A 4 -0.66 -22.86 -19.80
N ARG A 5 -1.39 -22.68 -18.69
CA ARG A 5 -1.06 -21.61 -17.74
C ARG A 5 0.39 -21.85 -17.38
N ALA A 6 1.27 -20.98 -17.89
CA ALA A 6 2.63 -20.86 -17.41
C ALA A 6 2.57 -20.87 -15.89
N HIS A 7 3.42 -21.68 -15.26
CA HIS A 7 3.52 -21.77 -13.81
C HIS A 7 3.53 -20.36 -13.22
N ALA A 8 2.41 -19.95 -12.63
CA ALA A 8 2.43 -18.86 -11.69
C ALA A 8 3.41 -19.28 -10.58
N PRO A 9 4.24 -18.36 -10.07
CA PRO A 9 5.06 -18.66 -8.89
C PRO A 9 4.15 -19.31 -7.84
N HIS A 10 4.64 -20.38 -7.21
CA HIS A 10 3.91 -21.10 -6.17
C HIS A 10 3.43 -20.08 -5.12
N ASP A 11 2.21 -20.21 -4.60
CA ASP A 11 1.64 -19.29 -3.57
C ASP A 11 2.57 -19.08 -2.35
N ASP A 12 3.53 -19.99 -2.12
CA ASP A 12 4.56 -19.91 -1.08
C ASP A 12 5.68 -18.89 -1.34
N ASP A 13 5.87 -18.40 -2.57
CA ASP A 13 6.94 -17.44 -2.93
C ASP A 13 6.49 -15.97 -2.87
N ALA A 14 5.19 -15.70 -2.71
CA ALA A 14 4.67 -14.35 -2.62
C ALA A 14 5.04 -13.70 -1.27
N PRO A 15 5.59 -12.47 -1.28
CA PRO A 15 6.14 -11.85 -0.08
C PRO A 15 5.06 -11.65 0.99
N ASP A 16 5.43 -11.80 2.27
CA ASP A 16 4.57 -11.52 3.42
C ASP A 16 5.26 -10.48 4.32
N PRO A 17 5.21 -9.19 3.95
CA PRO A 17 5.86 -8.14 4.72
C PRO A 17 5.14 -7.94 6.07
N PRO A 18 5.88 -7.58 7.14
CA PRO A 18 5.28 -7.33 8.44
C PRO A 18 4.28 -6.17 8.38
N ARG A 19 3.14 -6.35 9.04
CA ARG A 19 2.12 -5.30 9.17
C ARG A 19 2.66 -4.14 10.03
N LEU A 20 2.40 -2.92 9.57
CA LEU A 20 2.74 -1.70 10.29
C LEU A 20 1.51 -1.15 11.01
N HIS A 21 1.74 -0.42 12.10
CA HIS A 21 0.71 0.40 12.72
C HIS A 21 0.22 1.48 11.75
N LEU A 22 -1.04 1.87 11.87
CA LEU A 22 -1.70 2.83 10.98
C LEU A 22 -1.44 4.25 11.49
N SER A 23 -0.17 4.64 11.54
CA SER A 23 0.30 5.96 11.97
C SER A 23 1.29 6.54 10.97
N ALA A 24 1.25 7.87 10.79
CA ALA A 24 2.19 8.62 9.97
C ALA A 24 3.65 8.45 10.44
N GLU A 25 3.88 8.12 11.71
CA GLU A 25 5.22 7.81 12.23
C GLU A 25 5.86 6.58 11.56
N ARG A 26 5.04 5.68 10.98
CA ARG A 26 5.51 4.52 10.23
C ARG A 26 5.84 4.84 8.77
N ILE A 27 5.54 6.05 8.30
CA ILE A 27 5.73 6.46 6.91
C ILE A 27 7.05 7.23 6.76
N ASN A 28 8.06 6.54 6.27
CA ASN A 28 9.33 7.12 5.84
C ASN A 28 9.22 7.71 4.42
N ILE A 29 9.74 8.93 4.24
CA ILE A 29 9.79 9.66 2.95
C ILE A 29 10.51 8.92 1.82
N ASN A 30 11.41 8.00 2.16
CA ASN A 30 12.14 7.16 1.21
C ASN A 30 11.44 5.85 0.86
N GLY A 31 10.22 5.63 1.37
CA GLY A 31 9.49 4.37 1.23
C GLY A 31 8.35 4.39 0.21
N ALA A 32 7.76 3.23 0.04
CA ALA A 32 6.46 3.03 -0.58
C ALA A 32 5.65 2.05 0.28
N TYR A 33 4.35 2.24 0.37
CA TYR A 33 3.47 1.53 1.29
C TYR A 33 2.23 1.03 0.58
N LEU A 34 1.78 -0.16 0.93
CA LEU A 34 0.46 -0.68 0.54
C LEU A 34 -0.44 -0.63 1.77
N LEU A 35 -1.57 0.07 1.66
CA LEU A 35 -2.65 0.08 2.63
C LEU A 35 -3.85 -0.60 2.01
N ASP A 36 -4.45 -1.53 2.74
CA ASP A 36 -5.60 -2.29 2.29
C ASP A 36 -6.76 -2.08 3.25
N ASP A 37 -7.82 -1.45 2.76
CA ASP A 37 -9.00 -1.13 3.55
C ASP A 37 -10.18 -2.10 3.32
N GLY A 38 -9.95 -3.16 2.53
CA GLY A 38 -10.95 -4.14 2.12
C GLY A 38 -11.60 -3.85 0.77
N GLU A 39 -11.86 -2.59 0.43
CA GLU A 39 -12.45 -2.19 -0.87
C GLU A 39 -11.36 -1.79 -1.88
N THR A 40 -10.33 -1.12 -1.41
CA THR A 40 -9.24 -0.56 -2.21
C THR A 40 -7.88 -0.89 -1.57
N MET A 41 -6.96 -1.39 -2.39
CA MET A 41 -5.53 -1.45 -2.07
C MET A 41 -4.87 -0.17 -2.59
N MET A 42 -4.49 0.70 -1.67
CA MET A 42 -3.82 1.96 -1.93
C MET A 42 -2.31 1.77 -1.89
N ILE A 43 -1.63 2.07 -2.99
CA ILE A 43 -0.17 2.01 -3.12
C ILE A 43 0.33 3.45 -3.06
N TYR A 44 0.93 3.81 -1.93
CA TYR A 44 1.39 5.16 -1.62
C TYR A 44 2.90 5.27 -1.81
N VAL A 45 3.35 6.06 -2.79
CA VAL A 45 4.76 6.21 -3.14
C VAL A 45 5.28 7.57 -2.68
N CYS A 46 6.22 7.56 -1.74
CA CYS A 46 6.81 8.78 -1.21
C CYS A 46 7.87 9.36 -2.15
N SER A 47 8.03 10.68 -2.10
CA SER A 47 8.91 11.46 -2.99
C SER A 47 10.38 11.10 -2.92
N GLY A 48 10.83 10.51 -1.80
CA GLY A 48 12.19 10.02 -1.61
C GLY A 48 12.42 8.56 -2.04
N ALA A 49 11.42 7.88 -2.60
CA ALA A 49 11.58 6.51 -3.10
C ALA A 49 12.70 6.44 -4.15
N SER A 50 13.56 5.43 -4.03
CA SER A 50 14.78 5.37 -4.86
C SER A 50 14.45 5.20 -6.35
N PRO A 51 15.20 5.84 -7.27
CA PRO A 51 15.03 5.65 -8.71
C PRO A 51 15.11 4.18 -9.16
N ALA A 52 15.95 3.37 -8.51
CA ALA A 52 16.07 1.95 -8.80
C ALA A 52 14.77 1.20 -8.50
N PHE A 53 14.19 1.42 -7.32
CA PHE A 53 12.89 0.85 -6.95
C PHE A 53 11.77 1.33 -7.88
N LEU A 54 11.74 2.63 -8.19
CA LEU A 54 10.73 3.21 -9.08
C LEU A 54 10.78 2.60 -10.48
N SER A 55 11.97 2.42 -11.03
CA SER A 55 12.16 1.81 -12.35
C SER A 55 11.77 0.33 -12.33
N ASP A 56 12.18 -0.40 -11.29
CA ASP A 56 11.93 -1.84 -11.16
C ASP A 56 10.46 -2.16 -10.85
N THR A 57 9.74 -1.27 -10.14
CA THR A 57 8.36 -1.54 -9.69
C THR A 57 7.31 -0.86 -10.58
N PHE A 58 7.59 0.37 -11.05
CA PHE A 58 6.63 1.21 -11.77
C PHE A 58 7.09 1.65 -13.16
N GLY A 59 8.31 1.30 -13.58
CA GLY A 59 8.80 1.57 -14.94
C GLY A 59 9.14 3.05 -15.18
N VAL A 60 9.30 3.83 -14.12
CA VAL A 60 9.63 5.27 -14.19
C VAL A 60 10.97 5.55 -13.52
N THR A 61 11.70 6.54 -14.02
CA THR A 61 13.05 6.86 -13.51
C THR A 61 13.05 7.87 -12.37
N ALA A 62 11.92 8.54 -12.12
CA ALA A 62 11.79 9.55 -11.07
C ALA A 62 10.35 9.63 -10.56
N HIS A 63 10.19 10.00 -9.28
CA HIS A 63 8.87 10.14 -8.63
C HIS A 63 7.94 11.09 -9.37
N ALA A 64 8.49 12.18 -9.92
CA ALA A 64 7.71 13.17 -10.68
C ALA A 64 7.03 12.62 -11.96
N GLN A 65 7.48 11.48 -12.48
CA GLN A 65 6.88 10.81 -13.63
C GLN A 65 5.70 9.91 -13.25
N LEU A 66 5.50 9.64 -11.95
CA LEU A 66 4.29 8.96 -11.49
C LEU A 66 3.07 9.87 -11.71
N PRO A 67 1.93 9.29 -12.15
CA PRO A 67 0.67 10.03 -12.17
C PRO A 67 0.32 10.50 -10.76
N ASP A 68 -0.47 11.58 -10.66
CA ASP A 68 -1.00 12.00 -9.35
C ASP A 68 -1.83 10.87 -8.72
N ASP A 69 -2.66 10.23 -9.55
CA ASP A 69 -3.50 9.10 -9.19
C ASP A 69 -3.59 8.13 -10.38
N ALA A 70 -3.56 6.81 -10.14
CA ALA A 70 -3.85 5.80 -11.15
C ALA A 70 -4.59 4.61 -10.56
N HIS A 71 -5.53 4.05 -11.32
CA HIS A 71 -6.39 2.94 -10.89
C HIS A 71 -5.94 1.56 -11.41
N ALA A 72 -4.69 1.47 -11.88
CA ALA A 72 -4.09 0.25 -12.36
C ALA A 72 -2.58 0.31 -12.17
N LEU A 73 -1.95 -0.86 -12.06
CA LEU A 73 -0.49 -1.00 -12.07
C LEU A 73 0.03 -1.25 -13.49
N PRO A 74 1.24 -0.76 -13.82
CA PRO A 74 1.90 -1.15 -15.06
C PRO A 74 2.24 -2.65 -15.01
N ALA A 75 2.18 -3.30 -16.18
CA ALA A 75 2.70 -4.64 -16.38
C ALA A 75 4.12 -4.54 -16.94
N LEU A 76 5.11 -4.92 -16.14
CA LEU A 76 6.53 -4.82 -16.49
C LEU A 76 7.19 -6.19 -16.32
N ASP A 77 8.17 -6.48 -17.17
CA ASP A 77 9.02 -7.66 -17.02
C ASP A 77 10.21 -7.33 -16.13
N SER A 78 9.92 -7.08 -14.84
CA SER A 78 10.91 -6.73 -13.83
C SER A 78 10.60 -7.41 -12.50
N PRO A 79 11.63 -7.84 -11.74
CA PRO A 79 11.42 -8.56 -10.47
C PRO A 79 10.54 -7.79 -9.48
N GLY A 80 10.74 -6.48 -9.29
CA GLY A 80 9.95 -5.69 -8.35
C GLY A 80 8.48 -5.57 -8.73
N ASN A 81 8.19 -5.41 -10.02
CA ASN A 81 6.81 -5.37 -10.51
C ASN A 81 6.13 -6.74 -10.33
N GLN A 82 6.81 -7.83 -10.69
CA GLN A 82 6.29 -9.20 -10.50
C GLN A 82 6.03 -9.51 -9.02
N LEU A 83 6.93 -9.09 -8.12
CA LEU A 83 6.75 -9.25 -6.67
C LEU A 83 5.55 -8.43 -6.15
N LEU A 84 5.35 -7.20 -6.62
CA LEU A 84 4.20 -6.39 -6.23
C LEU A 84 2.88 -7.03 -6.68
N HIS A 85 2.81 -7.51 -7.93
CA HIS A 85 1.62 -8.20 -8.44
C HIS A 85 1.35 -9.49 -7.65
N ALA A 86 2.37 -10.33 -7.43
CA ALA A 86 2.24 -11.55 -6.63
C ALA A 86 1.75 -11.27 -5.19
N PHE A 87 2.20 -10.17 -4.58
CA PHE A 87 1.71 -9.76 -3.26
C PHE A 87 0.23 -9.35 -3.29
N ILE A 88 -0.18 -8.59 -4.30
CA ILE A 88 -1.58 -8.16 -4.48
C ILE A 88 -2.49 -9.37 -4.76
N ASP A 89 -2.05 -10.30 -5.60
CA ASP A 89 -2.77 -11.54 -5.90
C ASP A 89 -2.99 -12.34 -4.61
N LYS A 90 -1.94 -12.55 -3.81
CA LYS A 90 -2.03 -13.21 -2.50
C LYS A 90 -3.02 -12.52 -1.55
N LEU A 91 -3.05 -11.19 -1.50
CA LEU A 91 -4.01 -10.45 -0.66
C LEU A 91 -5.46 -10.58 -1.14
N ASN A 92 -5.66 -10.93 -2.42
CA ASN A 92 -6.97 -11.15 -3.02
C ASN A 92 -7.45 -12.60 -2.96
N ASP A 93 -6.58 -13.59 -2.69
CA ASP A 93 -6.93 -15.02 -2.67
C ASP A 93 -8.10 -15.34 -1.73
N ASP A 94 -8.17 -14.67 -0.57
CA ASP A 94 -9.23 -14.86 0.42
C ASP A 94 -10.49 -14.02 0.15
N ARG A 95 -10.59 -13.34 -1.00
CA ARG A 95 -11.69 -12.41 -1.32
C ARG A 95 -12.62 -12.95 -2.40
N PRO A 96 -13.93 -12.69 -2.29
CA PRO A 96 -14.88 -13.02 -3.36
C PRO A 96 -14.68 -12.17 -4.62
N TYR A 97 -14.07 -10.98 -4.50
CA TYR A 97 -13.77 -10.06 -5.59
C TYR A 97 -12.43 -9.37 -5.35
N ALA A 98 -11.68 -9.10 -6.41
CA ALA A 98 -10.43 -8.36 -6.32
C ALA A 98 -10.68 -6.92 -5.85
N ALA A 99 -9.84 -6.43 -4.94
CA ALA A 99 -9.89 -5.05 -4.48
C ALA A 99 -9.52 -4.07 -5.61
N ASN A 100 -10.09 -2.87 -5.56
CA ASN A 100 -9.68 -1.81 -6.47
C ASN A 100 -8.22 -1.42 -6.19
N ILE A 101 -7.46 -1.11 -7.23
CA ILE A 101 -6.11 -0.58 -7.07
C ILE A 101 -6.16 0.95 -7.13
N LEU A 102 -5.41 1.60 -6.24
CA LEU A 102 -5.19 3.04 -6.27
C LEU A 102 -3.71 3.36 -6.01
N LEU A 103 -2.96 3.67 -7.06
CA LEU A 103 -1.61 4.21 -6.98
C LEU A 103 -1.69 5.72 -6.71
N LEU A 104 -1.03 6.17 -5.65
CA LEU A 104 -0.98 7.56 -5.22
C LEU A 104 0.46 7.95 -4.92
N LYS A 105 0.84 9.16 -5.33
CA LYS A 105 2.08 9.78 -4.85
C LYS A 105 1.80 10.73 -3.68
N ASP A 106 2.78 10.88 -2.79
CA ASP A 106 2.69 11.75 -1.61
C ASP A 106 2.53 13.25 -1.91
N THR A 107 2.80 13.67 -3.15
CA THR A 107 2.59 15.02 -3.65
C THR A 107 1.23 15.21 -4.34
N SER A 108 0.43 14.15 -4.52
CA SER A 108 -0.90 14.23 -5.14
C SER A 108 -1.86 15.05 -4.28
N PRO A 109 -2.77 15.84 -4.90
CA PRO A 109 -3.90 16.44 -4.20
C PRO A 109 -4.75 15.41 -3.42
N SER A 110 -4.80 14.17 -3.92
CA SER A 110 -5.58 13.07 -3.38
C SER A 110 -4.90 12.32 -2.24
N LYS A 111 -3.70 12.70 -1.80
CA LYS A 111 -2.95 12.02 -0.72
C LYS A 111 -3.74 11.87 0.59
N LYS A 112 -4.74 12.74 0.80
CA LYS A 112 -5.64 12.67 1.96
C LYS A 112 -6.37 11.34 2.04
N LEU A 113 -6.70 10.71 0.91
CA LEU A 113 -7.33 9.40 0.86
C LEU A 113 -6.53 8.33 1.61
N PHE A 114 -5.20 8.41 1.54
CA PHE A 114 -4.31 7.53 2.29
C PHE A 114 -4.18 7.98 3.75
N THR A 115 -3.89 9.27 4.00
CA THR A 115 -3.59 9.75 5.36
C THR A 115 -4.79 9.70 6.30
N GLU A 116 -6.02 9.82 5.79
CA GLU A 116 -7.24 9.68 6.59
C GLU A 116 -7.47 8.25 7.11
N ARG A 117 -6.75 7.26 6.58
CA ARG A 117 -6.79 5.86 7.04
C ARG A 117 -5.70 5.52 8.06
N LEU A 118 -4.87 6.49 8.43
CA LEU A 118 -3.90 6.38 9.52
C LEU A 118 -4.58 6.61 10.87
N VAL A 119 -5.43 5.66 11.26
CA VAL A 119 -6.36 5.78 12.40
C VAL A 119 -5.71 5.81 13.78
N ASP A 120 -4.43 5.46 13.90
CA ASP A 120 -3.71 5.55 15.18
C ASP A 120 -3.36 7.00 15.53
N ASP A 121 -3.29 7.88 14.53
CA ASP A 121 -3.01 9.30 14.68
C ASP A 121 -4.23 10.09 15.16
N ARG A 122 -3.97 11.27 15.72
CA ARG A 122 -5.05 12.16 16.19
C ARG A 122 -5.78 12.79 15.01
N VAL A 123 -7.11 12.66 14.98
CA VAL A 123 -8.00 13.42 14.07
C VAL A 123 -8.74 14.52 14.85
N GLU A 124 -9.18 15.60 14.19
CA GLU A 124 -9.73 16.80 14.84
C GLU A 124 -10.87 16.53 15.84
N SER A 125 -11.64 15.46 15.64
CA SER A 125 -12.81 15.09 16.46
C SER A 125 -12.63 13.81 17.30
N ALA A 126 -11.45 13.20 17.33
CA ALA A 126 -11.21 11.97 18.08
C ALA A 126 -9.84 11.94 18.78
N PHE A 127 -9.72 11.05 19.77
CA PHE A 127 -8.45 10.77 20.45
C PHE A 127 -7.51 9.99 19.53
N ALA A 128 -6.20 10.25 19.62
CA ALA A 128 -5.20 9.30 19.11
C ALA A 128 -5.31 7.98 19.87
N TYR A 129 -4.81 6.88 19.29
CA TYR A 129 -4.89 5.55 19.92
C TYR A 129 -4.36 5.55 21.36
N TYR A 130 -3.20 6.18 21.60
CA TYR A 130 -2.62 6.29 22.94
C TYR A 130 -3.50 7.08 23.93
N GLU A 131 -4.07 8.20 23.49
CA GLU A 131 -4.98 9.04 24.30
C GLU A 131 -6.26 8.26 24.66
N PHE A 132 -6.79 7.49 23.71
CA PHE A 132 -7.94 6.62 23.92
C PHE A 132 -7.66 5.55 24.98
N LEU A 133 -6.51 4.87 24.91
CA LEU A 133 -6.13 3.88 25.92
C LEU A 133 -6.02 4.50 27.33
N GLN A 134 -5.46 5.70 27.46
CA GLN A 134 -5.40 6.41 28.75
C GLN A 134 -6.80 6.79 29.25
N HIS A 135 -7.69 7.23 28.35
CA HIS A 135 -9.08 7.55 28.70
C HIS A 135 -9.84 6.34 29.25
N ILE A 136 -9.76 5.18 28.59
CA ILE A 136 -10.38 3.93 29.06
C ILE A 136 -9.84 3.53 30.44
N LYS A 137 -8.52 3.62 30.64
CA LYS A 137 -7.88 3.31 31.93
C LYS A 137 -8.40 4.17 33.09
N MET A 138 -8.79 5.42 32.83
CA MET A 138 -9.36 6.30 33.87
C MET A 138 -10.83 5.98 34.20
N GLN A 139 -11.58 5.37 33.27
CA GLN A 139 -13.00 5.03 33.44
C GLN A 139 -13.23 3.69 34.13
N ILE A 140 -12.27 2.76 34.02
CA ILE A 140 -12.30 1.48 34.74
C ILE A 140 -11.70 1.70 36.12
N LYS A 141 -12.58 1.93 37.12
CA LYS A 141 -12.25 1.84 38.54
C LYS A 141 -12.69 0.49 39.11
#